data_AF-A0A915ET30-F1
#
_entry.id   AF-A0A915ET30-F1
#
_cell.length_a   1.000
_cell.length_b   1.000
_cell.length_c   1.000
_cell.angle_alpha   90.00
_cell.angle_beta   90.00
_cell.angle_gamma   90.00
#
_symmetry.space_group_name_H-M   'P 1'
#
loop_
_entity.id
_entity.type
_entity.pdbx_description
1 polymer ?
#
loop_
_entity_poly.entity_id
_entity_poly.type
_entity_poly.pdbx_seq_one_letter_code
_entity_poly.pdbx_strand_id
1 'polypeptide(L)'
;MTLNVLSGGHGHIWRFPSLVYEHNGGAFLIPYFACSFIIGFPMLYLELSLGQFTRMGPAVVYGWIRPYAQGIGWVMVSMSLLVCIYYNMIVAWTLFYLFKIITGGTYQWSSCVNEFNTPYCSSSWKICVVPINFMCILIQLMTTLVKTLRLLFSSTAPVI
;
A
#
# COMPACT_ATOMS: atom_id res chain seq x y z
N MET A 1 0.45 9.19 15.34
CA MET A 1 0.26 7.75 15.66
C MET A 1 -0.17 7.04 14.37
N THR A 2 0.76 6.89 13.43
CA THR A 2 0.55 6.35 12.06
C THR A 2 1.76 5.55 11.56
N LEU A 3 2.83 5.45 12.38
CA LEU A 3 4.10 4.83 11.99
C LEU A 3 4.05 3.29 11.95
N ASN A 4 3.07 2.65 12.61
CA ASN A 4 2.92 1.18 12.58
C ASN A 4 2.10 0.64 11.39
N VAL A 5 1.51 1.51 10.57
CA VAL A 5 0.67 1.10 9.43
C VAL A 5 1.42 1.16 8.09
N LEU A 6 2.40 2.06 7.95
CA LEU A 6 3.23 2.16 6.73
C LEU A 6 4.37 1.11 6.69
N SER A 7 4.75 0.56 7.85
CA SER A 7 5.74 -0.53 7.95
C SER A 7 5.15 -1.91 7.62
N GLY A 8 3.82 -2.02 7.49
CA GLY A 8 3.10 -3.23 7.11
C GLY A 8 3.21 -3.52 5.62
N GLY A 9 4.27 -4.25 5.26
CA GLY A 9 4.64 -4.63 3.91
C GLY A 9 3.54 -5.22 3.04
N HIS A 10 3.23 -4.54 1.94
CA HIS A 10 2.74 -5.22 0.73
C HIS A 10 3.85 -5.14 -0.34
N GLY A 11 4.34 -3.94 -0.63
CA GLY A 11 5.51 -3.73 -1.51
C GLY A 11 6.79 -4.44 -1.05
N HIS A 12 7.06 -4.48 0.25
CA HIS A 12 8.22 -5.18 0.82
C HIS A 12 8.13 -6.71 0.76
N ILE A 13 6.94 -7.29 0.57
CA ILE A 13 6.79 -8.76 0.53
C ILE A 13 7.08 -9.30 -0.86
N TRP A 14 6.65 -8.61 -1.92
CA TRP A 14 6.85 -9.11 -3.30
C TRP A 14 8.02 -8.42 -4.04
N ARG A 15 8.20 -7.11 -3.85
CA ARG A 15 9.15 -6.32 -4.67
C ARG A 15 10.56 -6.44 -4.12
N PHE A 16 10.69 -6.47 -2.80
CA PHE A 16 11.99 -6.54 -2.15
C PHE A 16 12.69 -7.88 -2.44
N PRO A 17 12.04 -9.07 -2.33
CA PRO A 17 12.73 -10.33 -2.63
C PRO A 17 13.12 -10.46 -4.10
N SER A 18 12.27 -10.00 -5.03
CA SER A 18 12.56 -10.03 -6.47
C SER A 18 13.75 -9.13 -6.81
N LEU A 19 13.80 -7.91 -6.27
CA LEU A 19 14.89 -6.97 -6.51
C LEU A 19 16.22 -7.45 -5.89
N VAL A 20 16.17 -8.05 -4.70
CA VAL A 20 17.33 -8.66 -4.04
C VAL A 20 17.86 -9.83 -4.87
N TYR A 21 16.97 -10.64 -5.45
CA TYR A 21 17.38 -11.77 -6.30
C TYR A 21 18.12 -11.32 -7.58
N GLU A 22 17.66 -10.24 -8.21
CA GLU A 22 18.30 -9.69 -9.42
C GLU A 22 19.65 -9.00 -9.14
N HIS A 23 19.83 -8.44 -7.93
CA HIS A 23 21.02 -7.68 -7.55
C HIS A 23 21.94 -8.42 -6.57
N ASN A 24 22.35 -9.64 -6.91
CA ASN A 24 23.34 -10.43 -6.14
C ASN A 24 22.96 -10.67 -4.66
N GLY A 25 21.67 -10.66 -4.33
CA GLY A 25 21.19 -11.03 -3.00
C GLY A 25 21.63 -10.06 -1.90
N GLY A 26 22.37 -10.60 -0.93
CA GLY A 26 22.75 -9.93 0.32
C GLY A 26 23.55 -8.63 0.13
N ALA A 27 24.32 -8.51 -0.95
CA ALA A 27 25.15 -7.32 -1.22
C ALA A 27 24.31 -6.06 -1.51
N PHE A 28 23.10 -6.23 -2.05
CA PHE A 28 22.18 -5.12 -2.33
C PHE A 28 21.57 -4.50 -1.06
N LEU A 29 21.56 -5.22 0.07
CA LEU A 29 20.97 -4.71 1.31
C LEU A 29 21.76 -3.54 1.91
N ILE A 30 23.09 -3.53 1.75
CA ILE A 30 23.96 -2.49 2.31
C ILE A 30 23.61 -1.10 1.74
N PRO A 31 23.62 -0.88 0.40
CA PRO A 31 23.21 0.40 -0.16
C PRO A 31 21.71 0.70 0.07
N TYR A 32 20.85 -0.32 0.09
CA TYR A 32 19.42 -0.15 0.37
C TYR A 32 19.17 0.50 1.74
N PHE A 33 19.81 -0.01 2.79
CA PHE A 33 19.69 0.58 4.12
C PHE A 33 20.39 1.93 4.22
N ALA A 34 21.56 2.09 3.62
CA ALA A 34 22.27 3.37 3.62
C ALA A 34 21.41 4.49 3.01
N CYS A 35 20.83 4.27 1.82
CA CYS A 35 19.92 5.24 1.20
C CYS A 35 18.64 5.45 2.01
N SER A 36 18.10 4.39 2.63
CA SER A 36 16.90 4.50 3.48
C SER A 36 17.16 5.37 4.72
N PHE A 37 18.33 5.25 5.36
CA PHE A 37 18.68 6.09 6.51
C PHE A 37 19.04 7.52 6.11
N ILE A 38 19.75 7.71 5.00
CA ILE A 38 20.22 9.04 4.57
C ILE A 38 19.11 9.86 3.91
N ILE A 39 18.17 9.22 3.22
CA ILE A 39 17.14 9.92 2.44
C ILE A 39 15.76 9.64 3.03
N GLY A 40 15.42 8.38 3.25
CA GLY A 40 14.09 7.97 3.70
C GLY A 40 13.74 8.50 5.09
N PHE A 41 14.62 8.27 6.07
CA PHE A 41 14.40 8.71 7.45
C PHE A 41 14.28 10.24 7.60
N PRO A 42 15.16 11.08 7.03
CA PRO A 42 15.01 12.52 7.13
C PRO A 42 13.81 13.07 6.36
N MET A 43 13.45 12.50 5.20
CA MET A 43 12.20 12.85 4.50
C MET A 43 10.98 12.60 5.40
N LEU A 44 10.92 11.42 6.03
CA LEU A 44 9.84 11.06 6.94
C LEU A 44 9.79 11.99 8.15
N TYR A 45 10.95 12.31 8.73
CA TYR A 45 11.05 13.24 9.86
C TYR A 45 10.60 14.66 9.48
N LEU A 46 10.97 15.14 8.28
CA LEU A 46 10.53 16.43 7.77
C LEU A 46 9.00 16.48 7.62
N GLU A 47 8.40 15.46 7.01
CA GLU A 47 6.97 15.40 6.81
C GLU A 47 6.19 15.33 8.13
N LEU A 48 6.68 14.53 9.09
CA LEU A 48 6.08 14.43 10.42
C LEU A 48 6.20 15.73 11.22
N SER A 49 7.37 16.37 11.21
CA SER A 49 7.59 17.63 11.93
C SER A 49 6.75 18.77 11.34
N LEU A 50 6.66 18.88 10.01
CA LEU A 50 5.77 19.83 9.34
C LEU A 50 4.30 19.58 9.66
N GLY A 51 3.86 18.32 9.66
CA GLY A 51 2.49 17.95 10.01
C GLY A 51 2.13 18.29 11.46
N GLN A 52 3.05 18.08 12.40
CA GLN A 52 2.83 18.45 13.82
C GLN A 52 2.85 19.96 14.04
N PHE A 53 3.73 20.69 13.35
CA PHE A 53 3.88 22.14 13.51
C PHE A 53 2.69 22.92 12.94
N THR A 54 2.25 22.56 11.72
CA THR A 54 1.23 23.32 11.00
C THR A 54 -0.18 22.88 11.31
N ARG A 55 -0.38 21.61 11.73
CA ARG A 55 -1.71 20.98 11.94
C ARG A 55 -2.67 21.14 10.74
N MET A 56 -2.13 21.42 9.56
CA MET A 56 -2.87 21.66 8.34
C MET A 56 -2.58 20.56 7.31
N GLY A 57 -3.48 20.37 6.36
CA GLY A 57 -3.31 19.40 5.29
C GLY A 57 -2.21 19.82 4.30
N PRO A 58 -1.56 18.85 3.62
CA PRO A 58 -0.46 19.11 2.69
C PRO A 58 -0.83 20.05 1.53
N ALA A 59 -2.09 20.15 1.14
CA ALA A 59 -2.54 21.10 0.10
C ALA A 59 -2.34 22.58 0.50
N VAL A 60 -2.44 22.89 1.79
CA VAL A 60 -2.45 24.27 2.30
C VAL A 60 -1.12 24.64 2.96
N VAL A 61 -0.43 23.65 3.57
CA VAL A 61 0.85 23.84 4.28
C VAL A 61 1.91 24.50 3.40
N TYR A 62 2.08 24.04 2.16
CA TYR A 62 3.11 24.57 1.28
C TYR A 62 2.80 26.00 0.80
N GLY A 63 1.52 26.37 0.69
CA GLY A 63 1.09 27.73 0.39
C GLY A 63 1.36 28.71 1.55
N TRP A 64 1.30 28.24 2.80
CA TRP A 64 1.65 29.00 4.00
C TRP A 64 3.15 29.32 4.08
N ILE A 65 4.01 28.41 3.62
CA ILE A 65 5.46 28.61 3.60
C ILE A 65 5.83 29.62 2.50
N ARG A 66 5.40 29.35 1.25
CA ARG A 66 5.63 30.22 0.09
C ARG A 66 4.47 30.06 -0.91
N PRO A 67 3.87 31.14 -1.43
CA PRO A 67 2.73 31.04 -2.36
C PRO A 67 3.08 30.27 -3.65
N TYR A 68 4.33 30.35 -4.13
CA TYR A 68 4.80 29.59 -5.30
C TYR A 68 4.84 28.07 -5.09
N ALA A 69 4.97 27.59 -3.84
CA ALA A 69 5.08 26.17 -3.53
C ALA A 69 3.72 25.48 -3.35
N GLN A 70 2.61 26.22 -3.43
CA GLN A 70 1.26 25.69 -3.21
C GLN A 70 0.89 24.55 -4.18
N GLY A 71 1.44 24.56 -5.40
CA GLY A 71 1.22 23.49 -6.39
C GLY A 71 1.73 22.12 -5.93
N ILE A 72 2.79 22.06 -5.13
CA ILE A 72 3.37 20.81 -4.62
C ILE A 72 2.37 20.08 -3.72
N GLY A 73 1.65 20.84 -2.88
CA GLY A 73 0.57 20.35 -2.03
C GLY A 73 -0.52 19.60 -2.79
N TRP A 74 -1.00 20.20 -3.89
CA TRP A 74 -2.03 19.60 -4.74
C TRP A 74 -1.53 18.36 -5.47
N VAL A 75 -0.28 18.36 -5.94
CA VAL A 75 0.33 17.17 -6.56
C VAL A 75 0.39 16.01 -5.57
N MET A 76 0.81 16.23 -4.33
CA MET A 76 0.85 15.15 -3.32
C MET A 76 -0.54 14.57 -3.01
N VAL A 77 -1.57 15.40 -2.95
CA VAL A 77 -2.96 14.93 -2.78
C VAL A 77 -3.41 14.11 -3.99
N SER A 78 -3.11 14.57 -5.21
CA SER A 78 -3.48 13.85 -6.44
C SER A 78 -2.79 12.48 -6.54
N MET A 79 -1.50 12.40 -6.21
CA MET A 79 -0.74 11.15 -6.20
C MET A 79 -1.29 10.18 -5.16
N SER A 80 -1.65 10.68 -3.98
CA SER A 80 -2.29 9.88 -2.93
C SER A 80 -3.60 9.27 -3.40
N LEU A 81 -4.42 10.01 -4.17
CA LEU A 81 -5.66 9.51 -4.75
C LEU A 81 -5.44 8.42 -5.79
N LEU A 82 -4.48 8.61 -6.70
CA LEU A 82 -4.13 7.60 -7.71
C LEU A 82 -3.67 6.29 -7.07
N VAL A 83 -2.81 6.39 -6.06
CA VAL A 83 -2.33 5.25 -5.29
C VAL A 83 -3.49 4.55 -4.57
N CYS A 84 -4.42 5.30 -3.96
CA CYS A 84 -5.60 4.73 -3.32
C CYS A 84 -6.44 3.90 -4.31
N ILE A 85 -6.71 4.40 -5.51
CA ILE A 85 -7.53 3.69 -6.51
C ILE A 85 -6.86 2.37 -6.91
N TYR A 86 -5.55 2.40 -7.21
CA TYR A 86 -4.79 1.22 -7.57
C TYR A 86 -4.80 0.15 -6.47
N TYR A 87 -4.58 0.54 -5.21
CA TYR A 87 -4.59 -0.41 -4.10
C TYR A 87 -5.98 -0.99 -3.82
N ASN A 88 -7.06 -0.23 -3.99
CA ASN A 88 -8.41 -0.76 -3.83
C ASN A 88 -8.71 -1.87 -4.84
N MET A 89 -8.22 -1.77 -6.07
CA MET A 89 -8.37 -2.83 -7.08
C MET A 89 -7.67 -4.13 -6.64
N ILE A 90 -6.44 -4.04 -6.13
CA ILE A 90 -5.68 -5.20 -5.64
C ILE A 90 -6.41 -5.85 -4.45
N VAL A 91 -6.94 -5.04 -3.53
CA VAL A 91 -7.72 -5.54 -2.40
C VAL A 91 -9.00 -6.24 -2.86
N ALA A 92 -9.70 -5.71 -3.87
CA ALA A 92 -10.88 -6.37 -4.42
C ALA A 92 -10.55 -7.76 -5.00
N TRP A 93 -9.44 -7.89 -5.72
CA TRP A 93 -8.99 -9.18 -6.27
C TRP A 93 -8.62 -10.16 -5.16
N THR A 94 -7.89 -9.72 -4.13
CA THR A 94 -7.53 -10.59 -3.00
C THR A 94 -8.76 -11.06 -2.22
N LEU A 95 -9.77 -10.21 -2.02
CA LEU A 95 -11.05 -10.58 -1.42
C LEU A 95 -11.82 -11.60 -2.27
N PHE A 96 -11.82 -11.44 -3.59
CA PHE A 96 -12.45 -12.41 -4.51
C PHE A 96 -11.82 -13.79 -4.39
N TYR A 97 -10.48 -13.88 -4.47
CA TYR A 97 -9.76 -15.15 -4.31
C TYR A 97 -9.94 -15.74 -2.91
N LEU A 98 -10.05 -14.90 -1.88
CA LEU A 98 -10.32 -15.36 -0.53
C LEU A 98 -11.72 -15.98 -0.41
N PHE A 99 -12.76 -15.34 -0.93
CA PHE A 99 -14.10 -15.90 -0.89
C PHE A 99 -14.13 -17.30 -1.52
N LYS A 100 -13.36 -17.49 -2.60
CA LYS A 100 -13.15 -18.77 -3.26
C LYS A 100 -12.37 -19.77 -2.40
N ILE A 101 -11.44 -19.32 -1.57
CA ILE A 101 -10.76 -20.16 -0.57
C ILE A 101 -11.71 -20.63 0.53
N ILE A 102 -12.52 -19.73 1.09
CA ILE A 102 -13.45 -20.04 2.19
C ILE A 102 -14.57 -20.97 1.72
N THR A 103 -15.07 -20.76 0.50
CA THR A 103 -16.12 -21.61 -0.11
C THR A 103 -15.58 -22.95 -0.64
N GLY A 104 -14.28 -23.24 -0.48
CA GLY A 104 -13.67 -24.49 -0.96
C GLY A 104 -13.51 -24.58 -2.48
N GLY A 105 -13.67 -23.47 -3.20
CA GLY A 105 -13.52 -23.37 -4.65
C GLY A 105 -12.07 -23.32 -5.16
N THR A 106 -11.07 -23.60 -4.31
CA THR A 106 -9.63 -23.56 -4.68
C THR A 106 -9.25 -24.57 -5.74
N TYR A 107 -10.07 -25.62 -5.94
CA TYR A 107 -9.85 -26.65 -6.94
C TYR A 107 -9.75 -26.09 -8.37
N GLN A 108 -10.38 -24.94 -8.64
CA GLN A 108 -10.36 -24.29 -9.95
C GLN A 108 -8.94 -23.83 -10.34
N TRP A 109 -8.07 -23.49 -9.38
CA TRP A 109 -6.69 -23.09 -9.68
C TRP A 109 -5.66 -24.18 -9.39
N SER A 110 -6.05 -25.26 -8.70
CA SER A 110 -5.20 -26.44 -8.52
C SER A 110 -5.35 -27.47 -9.63
N SER A 111 -6.37 -27.35 -10.48
CA SER A 111 -6.70 -28.35 -11.50
C SER A 111 -6.72 -27.71 -12.88
N CYS A 112 -6.25 -28.44 -13.89
CA CYS A 112 -6.26 -27.97 -15.27
C CYS A 112 -7.62 -28.16 -15.99
N VAL A 113 -8.66 -28.61 -15.28
CA VAL A 113 -9.99 -28.92 -15.83
C VAL A 113 -10.94 -27.73 -15.70
N ASN A 114 -10.63 -26.60 -16.35
CA ASN A 114 -11.52 -25.43 -16.42
C ASN A 114 -11.59 -24.87 -17.83
N GLU A 115 -12.68 -24.17 -18.14
CA GLU A 115 -12.92 -23.54 -19.46
C GLU A 115 -11.90 -22.45 -19.82
N PHE A 116 -11.30 -21.81 -18.82
CA PHE A 116 -10.31 -20.75 -19.03
C PHE A 116 -8.87 -21.26 -19.23
N ASN A 117 -8.64 -22.58 -19.17
CA ASN A 117 -7.30 -23.15 -19.26
C ASN A 117 -6.86 -23.41 -20.71
N THR A 118 -5.58 -23.16 -20.98
CA THR A 118 -4.94 -23.47 -22.26
C THR A 118 -4.45 -24.93 -22.30
N PRO A 119 -4.20 -25.51 -23.49
CA PRO A 119 -3.70 -26.89 -23.61
C PRO A 119 -2.32 -27.13 -22.99
N TYR A 120 -1.61 -26.06 -22.59
CA TYR A 120 -0.30 -26.12 -21.94
C TYR A 120 -0.37 -26.19 -20.41
N CYS A 121 -1.56 -26.33 -19.82
CA CYS A 121 -1.73 -26.38 -18.37
C CYS A 121 -1.22 -27.71 -17.78
N SER A 122 -0.35 -27.61 -16.75
CA SER A 122 0.12 -28.75 -15.94
C SER A 122 0.00 -28.42 -14.45
N SER A 123 -0.68 -29.26 -13.68
CA SER A 123 -0.97 -29.02 -12.26
C SER A 123 -0.22 -30.01 -11.35
N SER A 124 0.83 -29.54 -10.66
CA SER A 124 1.63 -30.36 -9.72
C SER A 124 1.75 -29.77 -8.30
N TRP A 125 1.02 -28.70 -7.96
CA TRP A 125 1.19 -27.94 -6.71
C TRP A 125 -0.01 -28.10 -5.76
N LYS A 126 0.27 -28.38 -4.48
CA LYS A 126 -0.73 -28.35 -3.39
C LYS A 126 -0.75 -26.95 -2.76
N ILE A 127 -1.89 -26.28 -2.80
CA ILE A 127 -2.10 -25.00 -2.08
C ILE A 127 -2.28 -25.28 -0.58
N CYS A 128 -1.47 -24.66 0.28
CA CYS A 128 -1.71 -24.57 1.72
C CYS A 128 -2.60 -23.35 2.01
N VAL A 129 -3.73 -23.57 2.67
CA VAL A 129 -4.67 -22.51 3.07
C VAL A 129 -4.05 -21.65 4.16
N VAL A 130 -3.93 -20.34 3.92
CA VAL A 130 -3.42 -19.36 4.89
C VAL A 130 -4.54 -18.98 5.88
N PRO A 131 -4.28 -18.86 7.19
CA PRO A 131 -5.32 -18.69 8.20
C PRO A 131 -6.02 -17.32 8.16
N ILE A 132 -7.34 -17.35 8.45
CA ILE A 132 -8.33 -16.26 8.46
C ILE A 132 -7.95 -15.04 9.33
N ASN A 133 -7.02 -15.18 10.27
CA ASN A 133 -6.61 -14.09 11.18
C ASN A 133 -5.92 -12.92 10.48
N PHE A 134 -5.27 -13.13 9.33
CA PHE A 134 -4.63 -12.04 8.56
C PHE A 134 -5.66 -11.14 7.85
N MET A 135 -6.89 -11.63 7.66
CA MET A 135 -7.93 -11.01 6.85
C MET A 135 -8.74 -9.94 7.59
N CYS A 136 -9.02 -10.14 8.89
CA CYS A 136 -9.72 -9.16 9.73
C CYS A 136 -8.93 -7.83 9.80
N ILE A 137 -7.60 -7.93 9.82
CA ILE A 137 -6.67 -6.81 9.85
C ILE A 137 -6.75 -5.96 8.58
N LEU A 138 -6.86 -6.57 7.40
CA LEU A 138 -6.95 -5.85 6.12
C LEU A 138 -8.29 -5.11 5.95
N ILE A 139 -9.40 -5.69 6.44
CA ILE A 139 -10.73 -5.07 6.42
C ILE A 139 -10.82 -3.91 7.43
N GLN A 140 -10.21 -4.06 8.62
CA GLN A 140 -10.08 -2.97 9.59
C GLN A 140 -9.18 -1.84 9.07
N LEU A 141 -8.15 -2.15 8.28
CA LEU A 141 -7.32 -1.15 7.61
C LEU A 141 -8.11 -0.35 6.57
N MET A 142 -8.92 -1.02 5.76
CA MET A 142 -9.76 -0.38 4.72
C MET A 142 -10.83 0.54 5.33
N THR A 143 -11.51 0.09 6.38
CA THR A 143 -12.50 0.93 7.08
C THR A 143 -11.84 2.13 7.76
N THR A 144 -10.65 1.96 8.33
CA THR A 144 -9.89 3.06 8.95
C THR A 144 -9.38 4.06 7.91
N LEU A 145 -8.88 3.59 6.77
CA LEU A 145 -8.38 4.42 5.68
C LEU A 145 -9.50 5.21 4.98
N VAL A 146 -10.64 4.58 4.69
CA VAL A 146 -11.84 5.27 4.13
C VAL A 146 -12.37 6.31 5.11
N LYS A 147 -12.35 6.03 6.41
CA LYS A 147 -12.76 6.98 7.45
C LYS A 147 -11.76 8.13 7.59
N THR A 148 -10.47 7.87 7.43
CA THR A 148 -9.40 8.88 7.45
C THR A 148 -9.43 9.77 6.19
N LEU A 149 -9.71 9.19 5.01
CA LEU A 149 -9.94 9.94 3.78
C LEU A 149 -11.17 10.85 3.88
N ARG A 150 -12.30 10.36 4.40
CA ARG A 150 -13.48 11.21 4.66
C ARG A 150 -13.18 12.35 5.63
N LEU A 151 -12.34 12.11 6.66
CA LEU A 151 -11.91 13.14 7.61
C LEU A 151 -10.94 14.15 6.98
N LEU A 152 -10.03 13.72 6.10
CA LEU A 152 -9.13 14.62 5.36
C LEU A 152 -9.89 15.52 4.39
N PHE A 153 -10.89 14.98 3.68
CA PHE A 153 -11.76 15.78 2.81
C PHE A 153 -12.74 16.67 3.60
N SER A 154 -13.14 16.27 4.81
CA SER A 154 -13.91 17.13 5.72
C SER A 154 -13.06 18.24 6.33
N SER A 155 -11.75 18.04 6.52
CA SER A 155 -10.83 19.04 7.07
C SER A 155 -10.31 20.04 6.02
N THR A 156 -10.50 19.76 4.73
CA THR A 156 -10.24 20.73 3.64
C THR A 156 -11.42 21.67 3.38
N ALA A 157 -12.56 21.49 4.07
CA ALA A 157 -13.60 22.52 4.09
C ALA A 157 -13.05 23.72 4.89
N PRO A 158 -12.92 24.91 4.29
CA PRO A 158 -12.57 26.10 5.05
C PRO A 158 -13.65 26.28 6.12
N VAL A 159 -13.23 26.38 7.39
CA VAL A 159 -14.05 26.99 8.43
C VAL A 159 -14.21 28.45 8.01
N ILE A 160 -15.34 28.75 7.38
CA ILE A 160 -15.94 30.09 7.38
C ILE A 160 -16.81 30.17 8.63
#